data_AF-K1YS39-F1
#
_entry.id   AF-K1YS39-F1
#
_cell.length_a   1.000
_cell.length_b   1.000
_cell.length_c   1.000
_cell.angle_alpha   90.00
_cell.angle_beta   90.00
_cell.angle_gamma   90.00
#
_symmetry.space_group_name_H-M   'P 1'
#
loop_
_entity.id
_entity.type
_entity.pdbx_description
1 polymer ?
#
loop_
_entity_poly.entity_id
_entity_poly.type
_entity_poly.pdbx_seq_one_letter_code
_entity_poly.pdbx_strand_id
1 'polypeptide(L)' 'ELAGRLPDLPVILISGRDDARIAARDHANIVKVVIKPYDKRDLMEAIREVMKNEKTA' A
#
# COMPACT_ATOMS: atom_id res chain seq x y z
N GLU A 1 -11.35 -4.20 -5.65
CA GLU A 1 -12.10 -5.41 -5.21
C GLU A 1 -11.28 -6.30 -4.27
N LEU A 2 -10.06 -6.74 -4.64
CA LEU A 2 -9.26 -7.64 -3.80
C LEU A 2 -9.01 -7.13 -2.38
N ALA A 3 -8.61 -5.86 -2.22
CA ALA A 3 -8.39 -5.24 -0.90
C ALA A 3 -9.65 -5.28 -0.03
N GLY A 4 -10.83 -5.04 -0.62
CA GLY A 4 -12.11 -5.13 0.09
C GLY A 4 -12.54 -6.56 0.44
N ARG A 5 -11.97 -7.58 -0.21
CA ARG A 5 -12.27 -8.99 0.06
C ARG A 5 -11.37 -9.62 1.13
N LEU A 6 -10.22 -9.01 1.42
CA LEU A 6 -9.22 -9.50 2.36
C LEU A 6 -8.80 -8.37 3.31
N PRO A 7 -9.69 -7.90 4.21
CA PRO A 7 -9.44 -6.72 5.04
C PRO A 7 -8.27 -6.87 6.02
N ASP A 8 -7.85 -8.11 6.33
CA ASP A 8 -6.74 -8.36 7.26
C ASP A 8 -5.40 -8.53 6.55
N LEU A 9 -5.39 -8.60 5.21
CA LEU A 9 -4.16 -8.73 4.44
C LEU A 9 -3.60 -7.33 4.15
N PRO A 10 -2.39 -6.97 4.64
CA PRO A 10 -1.79 -5.68 4.32
C PRO A 10 -1.38 -5.63 2.84
N VAL A 11 -1.72 -4.51 2.19
CA VAL A 11 -1.51 -4.31 0.75
C VAL A 11 -0.66 -3.06 0.50
N ILE A 12 0.28 -3.18 -0.43
CA ILE A 12 0.95 -2.05 -1.07
C ILE A 12 0.31 -1.85 -2.45
N LEU A 13 -0.30 -0.68 -2.66
CA LEU A 13 -0.85 -0.30 -3.96
C LEU A 13 0.22 0.40 -4.80
N ILE A 14 0.54 -0.15 -5.97
CA ILE A 14 1.46 0.47 -6.93
C ILE A 14 0.65 0.93 -8.16
N SER A 15 0.68 2.22 -8.48
CA SER A 15 -0.12 2.79 -9.57
C SER A 15 0.64 3.85 -10.35
N GLY A 16 0.35 4.00 -11.64
CA GLY A 16 0.80 5.16 -12.43
C GLY A 16 -0.24 6.28 -12.51
N ARG A 17 -1.34 6.17 -11.75
CA ARG A 17 -2.40 7.17 -11.69
C ARG A 17 -2.32 7.94 -10.39
N ASP A 18 -2.36 9.26 -10.46
CA ASP A 18 -2.27 10.14 -9.29
C ASP A 18 -3.48 10.02 -8.36
N ASP A 19 -4.63 9.63 -8.90
CA ASP A 19 -5.87 9.40 -8.15
C ASP A 19 -5.87 8.12 -7.31
N ALA A 20 -4.87 7.24 -7.47
CA ALA A 20 -4.77 5.99 -6.72
C ALA A 20 -4.70 6.22 -5.20
N ARG A 21 -4.14 7.36 -4.77
CA ARG A 21 -4.11 7.74 -3.35
C ARG A 21 -5.50 8.03 -2.79
N ILE A 22 -6.40 8.55 -3.62
CA ILE A 22 -7.78 8.85 -3.24
C ILE A 22 -8.56 7.54 -3.14
N ALA A 23 -8.49 6.69 -4.18
CA ALA A 23 -9.16 5.39 -4.20
C ALA A 23 -8.69 4.45 -3.08
N ALA A 24 -7.44 4.58 -2.61
CA ALA A 24 -6.92 3.77 -1.51
C ALA A 24 -7.51 4.11 -0.14
N ARG A 25 -8.06 5.32 0.05
CA ARG A 25 -8.59 5.76 1.36
C ARG A 25 -9.78 4.94 1.83
N ASP A 26 -10.51 4.33 0.90
CA ASP A 26 -11.68 3.51 1.19
C ASP A 26 -11.30 2.10 1.67
N HIS A 27 -10.00 1.78 1.73
CA HIS A 27 -9.48 0.47 2.11
C HIS A 27 -8.41 0.59 3.19
N ALA A 28 -8.79 0.34 4.45
CA ALA A 28 -7.91 0.44 5.61
C ALA A 28 -6.67 -0.48 5.55
N ASN A 29 -6.75 -1.58 4.78
CA ASN A 29 -5.67 -2.54 4.60
C ASN A 29 -4.67 -2.14 3.51
N ILE A 30 -4.90 -1.06 2.76
CA ILE A 30 -3.89 -0.48 1.88
C ILE A 30 -2.98 0.40 2.73
N VAL A 31 -1.90 -0.21 3.22
CA VAL A 31 -0.94 0.42 4.13
C VAL A 31 -0.10 1.48 3.43
N LYS A 32 0.22 1.26 2.15
CA LYS A 32 1.07 2.18 1.37
C LYS A 32 0.63 2.28 -0.08
N VAL A 33 0.66 3.50 -0.62
CA VAL A 33 0.50 3.77 -2.05
C VAL A 33 1.80 4.31 -2.63
N VAL A 34 2.34 3.62 -3.63
CA VAL A 34 3.53 3.98 -4.41
C VAL A 34 3.09 4.42 -5.81
N ILE A 35 3.37 5.67 -6.17
CA ILE A 35 3.06 6.21 -7.49
C ILE A 35 4.27 6.03 -8.41
N LYS A 36 4.04 5.52 -9.62
CA LYS A 36 5.06 5.41 -10.67
C LYS A 36 5.36 6.79 -11.28
N PRO A 37 6.60 7.05 -11.71
CA PRO A 37 7.76 6.17 -11.61
C PRO A 37 8.28 6.08 -10.18
N TYR A 38 8.73 4.89 -9.78
CA TYR A 38 9.37 4.64 -8.49
C TYR A 38 10.70 3.93 -8.70
N ASP A 39 11.58 4.04 -7.72
CA ASP A 39 12.87 3.37 -7.70
C ASP A 39 12.93 2.25 -6.64
N LYS A 40 14.09 1.60 -6.54
CA LYS A 40 14.32 0.52 -5.57
C LYS A 40 14.10 0.98 -4.12
N ARG A 41 14.48 2.20 -3.77
CA ARG A 41 14.37 2.73 -2.41
C ARG A 41 12.90 2.93 -2.04
N ASP A 42 12.11 3.51 -2.94
CA ASP A 42 10.67 3.71 -2.73
C ASP A 42 9.95 2.40 -2.37
N LEU A 43 10.23 1.33 -3.14
CA LEU A 43 9.62 0.02 -2.90
C LEU A 43 10.12 -0.63 -1.61
N MET A 44 11.43 -0.53 -1.32
CA MET A 44 12.00 -1.07 -0.09
C MET A 44 11.46 -0.38 1.16
N GLU A 45 11.22 0.93 1.09
CA GLU A 45 10.58 1.68 2.17
C GLU A 45 9.13 1.25 2.39
N ALA A 46 8.36 1.10 1.30
CA ALA A 46 6.98 0.61 1.37
C ALA A 46 6.89 -0.79 2.01
N ILE A 47 7.80 -1.70 1.65
CA ILE A 47 7.86 -3.04 2.25
C ILE A 47 8.20 -2.96 3.74
N ARG A 48 9.20 -2.16 4.13
CA ARG A 48 9.57 -2.00 5.55
C ARG A 48 8.43 -1.43 6.38
N GLU A 49 7.66 -0.50 5.82
CA GLU A 49 6.50 0.10 6.47
C GLU A 49 5.42 -0.95 6.78
N VAL A 50 5.11 -1.82 5.81
CA VAL A 50 4.19 -2.94 6.03
C VAL A 50 4.70 -3.90 7.10
N MET A 51 5.97 -4.32 7.02
CA MET A 51 6.56 -5.26 7.98
C MET A 51 6.65 -4.70 9.41
N LYS A 52 6.74 -3.37 9.57
CA LYS A 52 6.74 -2.73 10.90
C LYS A 52 5.33 -2.74 11.51
N ASN A 53 4.32 -2.50 10.69
CA ASN A 53 2.93 -2.48 11.16
C ASN A 53 2.47 -3.87 11.62
N GLU A 54 2.92 -4.95 10.96
CA GLU A 54 2.65 -6.33 11.42
C GLU A 54 3.27 -6.64 12.80
N LYS A 55 4.43 -6.07 13.13
CA LYS A 55 5.09 -6.30 14.44
C LYS A 55 4.42 -5.54 15.59
N THR A 56 3.52 -4.61 15.28
CA THR A 56 2.84 -3.76 16.26
C THR A 56 1.38 -4.17 16.44
N ALA A 57 0.88 -5.07 15.58
CA ALA A 57 -0.49 -5.58 15.57
C ALA A 57 -0.63 -6.88 16.38
#